data_AF-A0A844IK07-F1
#
_entry.id   AF-A0A844IK07-F1
#
_cell.length_a   1.000
_cell.length_b   1.000
_cell.length_c   1.000
_cell.angle_alpha   90.00
_cell.angle_beta   90.00
_cell.angle_gamma   90.00
#
_symmetry.space_group_name_H-M   'P 1'
#
loop_
_entity.id
_entity.type
_entity.pdbx_description
1 polymer ?
#
loop_
_entity_poly.entity_id
_entity_poly.type
_entity_poly.pdbx_seq_one_letter_code
_entity_poly.pdbx_strand_id
1 'polypeptide(L)'
;MIDRLQNALDLGQKICNSDASFYFHELKEAELMEKGYDWYTAHPMAIAHYSVSPYSLYHPEVIKAYPEDFNRNWRKAWGIDS
;
A
#
# COMPACT_ATOMS: atom_id res chain seq x y z
N MET A 1 -3.50 9.96 -2.08
CA MET A 1 -3.39 9.03 -0.94
C MET A 1 -3.41 9.79 0.37
N ILE A 2 -2.43 10.66 0.65
CA ILE A 2 -2.44 11.52 1.84
C ILE A 2 -3.75 12.29 1.97
N ASP A 3 -4.25 12.90 0.89
CA ASP A 3 -5.55 13.60 0.92
C ASP A 3 -6.73 12.69 1.28
N ARG A 4 -6.71 11.41 0.88
CA ARG A 4 -7.78 10.46 1.23
C ARG A 4 -7.69 10.07 2.72
N LEU A 5 -6.48 9.87 3.22
CA LEU A 5 -6.24 9.59 4.65
C LEU A 5 -6.65 10.80 5.50
N GLN A 6 -6.27 12.02 5.09
CA GLN A 6 -6.63 13.25 5.77
C GLN A 6 -8.15 13.45 5.78
N ASN A 7 -8.82 13.29 4.63
CA ASN A 7 -10.28 13.36 4.56
C ASN A 7 -10.96 12.30 5.46
N ALA A 8 -10.45 11.06 5.50
CA ALA A 8 -11.00 10.04 6.38
C ALA A 8 -10.87 10.43 7.86
N LEU A 9 -9.73 10.98 8.26
CA LEU A 9 -9.50 11.50 9.61
C LEU A 9 -10.43 12.67 9.95
N ASP A 10 -10.53 13.66 9.06
CA ASP A 10 -11.36 14.86 9.24
C ASP A 10 -12.86 14.51 9.37
N LEU A 11 -13.29 13.46 8.67
CA LEU A 11 -14.67 12.95 8.70
C LEU A 11 -14.92 11.93 9.83
N GLY A 12 -13.91 11.60 10.64
CA GLY A 12 -14.01 10.56 11.68
C GLY A 12 -14.28 9.16 11.12
N GLN A 13 -13.94 8.92 9.85
CA GLN A 13 -14.13 7.64 9.16
C GLN A 13 -12.92 6.73 9.40
N LYS A 14 -13.20 5.43 9.56
CA LYS A 14 -12.13 4.44 9.60
C LYS A 14 -11.47 4.34 8.23
N ILE A 15 -10.15 4.44 8.20
CA ILE A 15 -9.36 4.08 7.02
C ILE A 15 -9.58 2.59 6.75
N CYS A 16 -9.87 2.23 5.50
CA CYS A 16 -10.23 0.87 5.11
C CYS A 16 -9.59 0.46 3.78
N ASN A 17 -9.71 -0.82 3.42
CA ASN A 17 -9.25 -1.38 2.15
C ASN A 17 -7.76 -1.08 1.87
N SER A 18 -7.41 -0.72 0.63
CA SER A 18 -6.04 -0.49 0.21
C SER A 18 -5.37 0.68 0.94
N ASP A 19 -6.11 1.69 1.37
CA ASP A 19 -5.54 2.78 2.18
C ASP A 19 -5.11 2.28 3.57
N ALA A 20 -5.86 1.34 4.16
CA ALA A 20 -5.47 0.70 5.42
C ALA A 20 -4.29 -0.25 5.20
N SER A 21 -4.35 -1.10 4.17
CA SER A 21 -3.27 -2.02 3.82
C SER A 21 -1.96 -1.27 3.58
N PHE A 22 -2.00 -0.16 2.84
CA PHE A 22 -0.86 0.70 2.61
C PHE A 22 -0.30 1.24 3.93
N TYR A 23 -1.15 1.89 4.73
CA TYR A 23 -0.70 2.54 5.96
C TYR A 23 -0.06 1.56 6.95
N PHE A 24 -0.69 0.40 7.16
CA PHE A 24 -0.13 -0.62 8.05
C PHE A 24 1.16 -1.25 7.49
N HIS A 25 1.24 -1.44 6.17
CA HIS A 25 2.47 -1.89 5.51
C HIS A 25 3.64 -0.93 5.75
N GLU A 26 3.45 0.36 5.47
CA GLU A 26 4.49 1.38 5.65
C GLU A 26 4.93 1.49 7.12
N LEU A 27 4.00 1.44 8.07
CA LEU A 27 4.33 1.45 9.49
C LEU A 27 5.18 0.25 9.91
N LYS A 28 4.85 -0.95 9.42
CA LYS A 28 5.61 -2.17 9.73
C LYS A 28 6.97 -2.16 9.06
N GLU A 29 7.06 -1.68 7.82
CA GLU A 29 8.33 -1.52 7.11
C GLU A 29 9.25 -0.55 7.86
N ALA A 30 8.75 0.63 8.24
CA ALA A 30 9.50 1.61 9.01
C ALA A 30 9.99 1.04 10.36
N GLU A 31 9.14 0.32 11.09
CA GLU A 31 9.50 -0.35 12.35
C GLU A 31 10.64 -1.37 12.14
N LEU A 32 10.62 -2.14 11.05
CA LEU A 32 11.66 -3.11 10.72
C LEU A 32 12.96 -2.41 10.32
N MET A 33 12.89 -1.32 9.56
CA MET A 33 14.06 -0.53 9.20
C MET A 33 14.71 0.12 10.44
N GLU A 34 13.90 0.62 11.38
CA GLU A 34 14.40 1.15 12.67
C GLU A 34 15.11 0.06 13.50
N LYS A 35 14.69 -1.20 13.36
CA LYS A 35 15.36 -2.37 13.96
C LYS A 35 16.65 -2.81 13.24
N GLY A 36 17.03 -2.11 12.17
CA GLY A 36 18.29 -2.33 11.45
C GLY A 36 18.19 -3.23 10.22
N TYR A 37 16.98 -3.62 9.79
CA TYR A 37 16.81 -4.29 8.51
C TYR A 37 16.95 -3.29 7.36
N ASP A 38 17.52 -3.74 6.23
CA ASP A 38 17.49 -2.95 5.00
C ASP A 38 16.11 -3.00 4.35
N TRP A 39 15.87 -2.11 3.39
CA TRP A 39 14.59 -2.03 2.68
C TRP A 39 14.24 -3.35 1.98
N TYR A 40 15.22 -4.00 1.35
CA TYR A 40 15.05 -5.27 0.62
C TYR A 40 14.59 -6.43 1.52
N THR A 41 14.87 -6.36 2.83
CA THR A 41 14.41 -7.32 3.82
C THR A 41 13.12 -6.85 4.51
N ALA A 42 13.06 -5.58 4.90
CA ALA A 42 11.92 -5.00 5.63
C ALA A 42 10.62 -5.01 4.81
N HIS A 43 10.70 -4.66 3.52
CA HIS A 43 9.54 -4.59 2.62
C HIS A 43 8.81 -5.94 2.48
N PRO A 44 9.47 -7.05 2.06
CA PRO A 44 8.78 -8.33 1.95
C PRO A 44 8.31 -8.87 3.32
N MET A 45 9.02 -8.56 4.41
CA MET A 45 8.59 -8.94 5.76
C MET A 45 7.31 -8.20 6.18
N ALA A 46 7.18 -6.92 5.87
CA ALA A 46 5.98 -6.14 6.16
C ALA A 46 4.76 -6.67 5.39
N ILE A 47 4.94 -7.04 4.12
CA ILE A 47 3.89 -7.69 3.30
C ILE A 47 3.46 -9.01 3.92
N ALA A 48 4.44 -9.87 4.26
CA ALA A 48 4.17 -11.18 4.85
C ALA A 48 3.45 -11.09 6.21
N HIS A 49 3.80 -10.09 7.03
CA HIS A 49 3.23 -9.88 8.35
C HIS A 49 1.70 -9.76 8.33
N TYR A 50 1.15 -8.98 7.39
CA TYR A 50 -0.30 -8.80 7.27
C TYR A 50 -0.97 -9.85 6.39
N SER A 51 -0.21 -10.75 5.76
CA SER A 51 -0.72 -11.79 4.85
C SER A 51 -1.61 -11.23 3.74
N VAL A 52 -1.33 -9.98 3.32
CA VAL A 52 -2.06 -9.30 2.25
C VAL A 52 -1.37 -9.54 0.92
N SER A 53 -2.15 -9.55 -0.16
CA SER A 53 -1.60 -9.57 -1.51
C SER A 53 -0.81 -8.28 -1.75
N PRO A 54 0.38 -8.32 -2.37
CA PRO A 54 1.08 -7.12 -2.81
C PRO A 54 0.16 -6.21 -3.62
N TYR A 55 -0.69 -6.78 -4.47
CA TYR A 55 -1.66 -6.05 -5.30
C TYR A 55 -2.63 -5.17 -4.52
N SER A 56 -2.83 -5.43 -3.22
CA SER A 56 -3.74 -4.68 -2.35
C SER A 56 -3.09 -3.47 -1.65
N LEU A 57 -1.78 -3.31 -1.75
CA LEU A 57 -1.05 -2.23 -1.07
C LEU A 57 -1.29 -0.87 -1.73
N TYR A 58 -1.47 -0.82 -3.04
CA TYR A 58 -1.62 0.45 -3.75
C TYR A 58 -3.04 0.61 -4.28
N HIS A 59 -3.65 1.77 -3.98
CA HIS A 59 -4.95 2.15 -4.50
C HIS A 59 -4.91 2.34 -6.03
N PRO A 60 -5.99 2.04 -6.79
CA PRO A 60 -6.07 2.23 -8.24
C PRO A 60 -5.58 3.59 -8.76
N GLU A 61 -5.86 4.66 -8.00
CA GLU A 61 -5.41 6.01 -8.35
C GLU A 61 -3.89 6.14 -8.39
N VAL A 62 -3.17 5.47 -7.48
CA VAL A 62 -1.71 5.45 -7.47
C VAL A 62 -1.20 4.67 -8.68
N ILE A 63 -1.80 3.51 -8.94
CA ILE A 63 -1.44 2.66 -10.08
C ILE A 63 -1.63 3.42 -11.40
N LYS A 64 -2.68 4.22 -11.53
CA LYS A 64 -2.94 5.06 -12.71
C LYS A 64 -1.99 6.25 -12.82
N ALA A 65 -1.58 6.83 -11.68
CA ALA A 65 -0.67 7.98 -11.65
C ALA A 65 0.78 7.62 -12.00
N TYR A 66 1.20 6.38 -11.74
CA TYR A 66 2.57 5.90 -11.94
C TYR A 66 2.64 4.67 -12.87
N PRO A 67 2.24 4.80 -14.15
CA PRO A 67 2.11 3.65 -15.05
C PRO A 67 3.44 2.92 -15.36
N GLU A 68 4.57 3.58 -15.17
CA GLU A 68 5.92 3.01 -15.34
C GLU A 68 6.33 2.10 -14.17
N ASP A 69 5.85 2.41 -12.96
CA ASP A 69 6.14 1.63 -11.75
C ASP A 69 5.18 0.42 -11.60
N PHE A 70 3.99 0.50 -12.23
CA PHE A 70 2.95 -0.52 -12.14
C PHE A 70 2.65 -1.20 -13.48
N ASN A 71 3.15 -2.42 -13.62
CA ASN A 71 2.94 -3.26 -14.79
C ASN A 71 1.46 -3.71 -14.98
N ARG A 72 1.18 -4.39 -16.10
CA ARG A 72 -0.16 -4.84 -16.47
C ARG A 72 -0.83 -5.76 -15.42
N ASN A 73 -0.07 -6.50 -14.61
CA ASN A 73 -0.65 -7.38 -13.60
C ASN A 73 -1.35 -6.59 -12.49
N TRP A 74 -0.78 -5.46 -12.08
CA TRP A 74 -1.40 -4.55 -11.11
C TRP A 74 -2.70 -3.96 -11.64
N ARG A 75 -2.70 -3.52 -12.90
CA ARG A 75 -3.89 -2.96 -13.55
C ARG A 75 -5.01 -3.99 -13.70
N LYS A 76 -4.65 -5.23 -14.06
CA LYS A 76 -5.60 -6.36 -14.11
C LYS A 76 -6.18 -6.70 -12.74
N ALA A 77 -5.35 -6.74 -11.69
CA ALA A 77 -5.79 -7.04 -10.34
C ALA A 77 -6.87 -6.07 -9.84
N TRP A 78 -6.83 -4.82 -10.31
CA TRP A 78 -7.80 -3.77 -9.99
C TRP A 78 -8.89 -3.56 -11.06
N GLY A 79 -8.92 -4.38 -12.12
CA GLY A 79 -9.90 -4.23 -13.21
C GLY A 79 -9.78 -2.91 -13.98
N ILE A 80 -8.59 -2.30 -14.01
CA ILE A 80 -8.31 -1.06 -14.73
C ILE A 80 -8.16 -1.32 -16.23
N ASP A 81 -7.44 -2.38 -16.59
CA ASP A 81 -7.26 -2.84 -17.97
C ASP A 81 -7.95 -4.20 -18.14
N SER A 82 -8.87 -4.29 -19.09
CA SER A 82 -9.53 -5.53 -19.55
C SER A 82 -8.79 -6.19 -20.71
#